data_AF-A0A1H6A206-F1
#
_entry.id   AF-A0A1H6A206-F1
#
_cell.length_a   1.000
_cell.length_b   1.000
_cell.length_c   1.000
_cell.angle_alpha   90.00
_cell.angle_beta   90.00
_cell.angle_gamma   90.00
#
_symmetry.space_group_name_H-M   'P 1'
#
loop_
_entity.id
_entity.type
_entity.pdbx_description
1 polymer ?
#
loop_
_entity_poly.entity_id
_entity_poly.type
_entity_poly.pdbx_seq_one_letter_code
_entity_poly.pdbx_strand_id
1 'polypeptide(L)'
;MTTRPYRLDQPLEQRRTLLPKPHYDPESFGRLSERFARFLGTARFLVYMTGFVAVWIGWNILAPPALRFDSYPFIFLTLMLSLQASYAAPLILLAQNRQGDRDRVQYEQDRARGERTVADTEYLAREIAGLRQALSEVATRDFLRSELQQTLKELDARHDGRHEPHHRVPPEGGYASHGL
;
A
#
# COMPACT_ATOMS: atom_id res chain seq x y z
N MET A 1 -5.64 58.53 -37.56
CA MET A 1 -5.96 57.33 -38.37
C MET A 1 -5.03 56.22 -37.87
N THR A 2 -5.59 55.29 -37.10
CA THR A 2 -4.84 54.40 -36.19
C THR A 2 -4.51 53.09 -36.88
N THR A 3 -3.22 52.78 -37.09
CA THR A 3 -2.77 51.47 -37.59
C THR A 3 -2.77 50.47 -36.43
N ARG A 4 -3.69 49.51 -36.45
CA ARG A 4 -3.73 48.40 -35.48
C ARG A 4 -2.64 47.37 -35.82
N PRO A 5 -1.83 46.90 -34.85
CA PRO A 5 -0.88 45.83 -35.09
C PRO A 5 -1.59 44.48 -35.26
N TYR A 6 -1.13 43.73 -36.24
CA TYR A 6 -1.58 42.38 -36.57
C TYR A 6 -1.17 41.42 -35.43
N ARG A 7 -2.15 40.87 -34.70
CA ARG A 7 -1.90 39.85 -33.66
C ARG A 7 -1.54 38.53 -34.33
N LEU A 8 -0.26 38.16 -34.28
CA LEU A 8 0.24 36.81 -34.55
C LEU A 8 0.10 35.95 -33.29
N ASP A 9 -1.13 35.61 -32.89
CA ASP A 9 -1.37 34.63 -31.82
C ASP A 9 -2.68 33.90 -32.09
N GLN A 10 -2.71 33.13 -33.18
CA GLN A 10 -3.66 32.04 -33.33
C GLN A 10 -2.82 30.78 -33.55
N PRO A 11 -2.78 29.84 -32.60
CA PRO A 11 -2.19 28.54 -32.89
C PRO A 11 -3.00 27.92 -34.02
N LEU A 12 -2.29 27.68 -35.13
CA LEU A 12 -2.79 27.04 -36.35
C LEU A 12 -3.66 25.84 -35.98
N GLU A 13 -4.85 25.84 -36.59
CA GLU A 13 -5.88 24.84 -36.48
C GLU A 13 -5.29 23.42 -36.40
N GLN A 14 -5.59 22.79 -35.28
CA GLN A 14 -5.44 21.37 -35.03
C GLN A 14 -6.16 20.63 -36.16
N ARG A 15 -5.40 20.21 -37.18
CA ARG A 15 -5.87 19.40 -38.30
C ARG A 15 -6.69 18.24 -37.75
N ARG A 16 -8.02 18.34 -37.88
CA ARG A 16 -8.96 17.25 -37.59
C ARG A 16 -8.59 16.10 -38.51
N THR A 17 -7.83 15.16 -37.96
CA THR A 17 -7.51 13.91 -38.62
C THR A 17 -8.82 13.17 -38.86
N LEU A 18 -9.24 13.09 -40.12
CA LEU A 18 -10.42 12.37 -40.60
C LEU A 18 -10.21 10.84 -40.63
N LEU A 19 -9.31 10.33 -39.79
CA LEU A 19 -9.09 8.90 -39.65
C LEU A 19 -9.94 8.43 -38.47
N PRO A 20 -10.90 7.49 -38.66
CA PRO A 20 -11.57 6.86 -37.54
C PRO A 20 -10.50 6.16 -36.71
N LYS A 21 -10.22 6.69 -35.52
CA LYS A 21 -9.38 6.00 -34.53
C LYS A 21 -10.06 4.65 -34.26
N PRO A 22 -9.42 3.51 -34.56
CA PRO A 22 -10.00 2.23 -34.20
C PRO A 22 -10.19 2.23 -32.69
N HIS A 23 -11.46 2.26 -32.25
CA HIS A 23 -11.83 2.17 -30.85
C HIS A 23 -11.59 0.70 -30.45
N TYR A 24 -10.34 0.39 -30.08
CA TYR A 24 -10.01 -0.88 -29.45
C TYR A 24 -10.67 -0.87 -28.07
N ASP A 25 -11.70 -1.69 -27.91
CA ASP A 25 -12.49 -1.77 -26.68
C ASP A 25 -11.66 -2.41 -25.55
N PRO A 26 -11.11 -1.63 -24.61
CA PRO A 26 -10.09 -2.10 -23.67
C PRO A 26 -10.62 -3.13 -22.68
N GLU A 27 -11.94 -3.24 -22.51
CA GLU A 27 -12.60 -4.14 -21.55
C GLU A 27 -12.67 -5.60 -22.02
N SER A 28 -12.88 -5.81 -23.32
CA SER A 28 -12.92 -7.15 -23.93
C SER A 28 -11.51 -7.75 -24.07
N PHE A 29 -10.52 -6.94 -24.43
CA PHE A 29 -9.10 -7.32 -24.34
C PHE A 29 -8.64 -7.49 -22.88
N GLY A 30 -9.22 -6.70 -21.98
CA GLY A 30 -9.20 -6.81 -20.52
C GLY A 30 -9.21 -8.24 -20.00
N ARG A 31 -10.34 -8.88 -20.28
CA ARG A 31 -10.67 -10.24 -19.82
C ARG A 31 -9.88 -11.30 -20.57
N LEU A 32 -9.58 -11.06 -21.84
CA LEU A 32 -8.80 -11.98 -22.67
C LEU A 32 -7.36 -12.12 -22.15
N SER A 33 -6.65 -11.01 -21.88
CA SER A 33 -5.28 -11.09 -21.36
C SER A 33 -5.20 -11.74 -19.99
N GLU A 34 -6.18 -11.50 -19.11
CA GLU A 34 -6.22 -12.11 -17.77
C GLU A 34 -6.39 -13.63 -17.85
N ARG A 35 -7.22 -14.11 -18.79
CA ARG A 35 -7.39 -15.54 -19.07
C ARG A 35 -6.12 -16.14 -19.65
N PHE A 36 -5.46 -15.46 -20.60
CA PHE A 36 -4.18 -15.90 -21.16
C PHE A 36 -3.05 -15.93 -20.14
N ALA A 37 -2.94 -14.93 -19.27
CA ALA A 37 -1.93 -14.88 -18.21
C ALA A 37 -2.09 -16.05 -17.23
N ARG A 38 -3.33 -16.34 -16.80
CA ARG A 38 -3.62 -17.52 -15.96
C ARG A 38 -3.35 -18.83 -16.68
N PHE A 39 -3.59 -18.88 -17.99
CA PHE A 39 -3.37 -20.08 -18.80
C PHE A 39 -1.88 -20.40 -19.01
N LEU A 40 -1.08 -19.40 -19.38
CA LEU A 40 0.37 -19.52 -19.61
C LEU A 40 1.17 -19.75 -18.31
N GLY A 41 0.72 -19.17 -17.19
CA GLY A 41 1.40 -19.33 -15.89
C GLY A 41 1.16 -20.68 -15.20
N THR A 42 0.31 -21.55 -15.75
CA THR A 42 -0.06 -22.82 -15.12
C THR A 42 0.66 -23.99 -15.79
N ALA A 43 1.23 -24.92 -14.99
CA ALA A 43 1.89 -26.15 -15.48
C ALA A 43 1.00 -27.03 -16.38
N ARG A 44 -0.32 -26.86 -16.30
CA ARG A 44 -1.32 -27.54 -17.13
C ARG A 44 -1.12 -27.27 -18.63
N PHE A 45 -0.70 -26.07 -19.04
CA PHE A 45 -0.48 -25.75 -20.46
C PHE A 45 0.62 -26.63 -21.06
N LEU A 46 1.74 -26.77 -20.35
CA LEU A 46 2.85 -27.61 -20.76
C LEU A 46 2.41 -29.07 -20.90
N VAL A 47 1.64 -29.59 -19.93
CA VAL A 47 1.12 -30.97 -20.00
C VAL A 47 0.22 -31.18 -21.22
N TYR A 48 -0.70 -30.25 -21.52
CA TYR A 48 -1.54 -30.35 -22.71
C TYR A 48 -0.73 -30.29 -24.01
N MET A 49 0.26 -29.40 -24.10
CA MET A 49 1.13 -29.29 -25.28
C MET A 49 1.98 -30.54 -25.50
N THR A 50 2.60 -31.06 -24.44
CA THR A 50 3.36 -32.32 -24.50
C THR A 50 2.45 -33.49 -24.88
N GLY A 51 1.25 -33.56 -24.32
CA GLY A 51 0.25 -34.58 -24.68
C GLY A 51 -0.14 -34.49 -26.15
N PHE A 52 -0.41 -33.29 -26.66
CA PHE A 52 -0.72 -33.06 -28.08
C PHE A 52 0.40 -33.55 -29.00
N VAL A 53 1.66 -33.18 -28.71
CA VAL A 53 2.83 -33.61 -29.49
C VAL A 53 3.00 -35.13 -29.41
N ALA A 54 2.85 -35.72 -28.23
CA ALA A 54 2.96 -37.17 -28.05
C ALA A 54 1.87 -37.95 -28.81
N VAL A 55 0.63 -37.46 -28.77
CA VAL A 55 -0.50 -38.06 -29.53
C VAL A 55 -0.27 -37.91 -31.03
N TRP A 56 0.24 -36.78 -31.51
CA TRP A 56 0.54 -36.57 -32.93
C TRP A 56 1.62 -37.53 -33.43
N ILE A 57 2.71 -37.65 -32.68
CA ILE A 57 3.81 -38.57 -32.99
C ILE A 57 3.29 -40.01 -32.94
N GLY A 58 2.56 -40.37 -31.88
CA GLY A 58 1.97 -41.69 -31.72
C GLY A 58 1.05 -42.06 -32.88
N TRP A 59 0.16 -41.15 -33.29
CA TRP A 59 -0.72 -41.34 -34.43
C TRP A 59 0.08 -41.59 -35.71
N ASN A 60 1.10 -40.79 -36.00
CA ASN A 60 1.89 -40.93 -37.23
C ASN A 60 2.82 -42.14 -37.25
N ILE A 61 3.23 -42.66 -36.09
CA ILE A 61 4.04 -43.89 -35.98
C ILE A 61 3.16 -45.14 -36.07
N LEU A 62 2.06 -45.18 -35.32
CA LEU A 62 1.19 -46.37 -35.22
C LEU A 62 0.21 -46.48 -36.40
N ALA A 63 -0.06 -45.41 -37.14
CA ALA A 63 -0.94 -45.46 -38.30
C ALA A 63 -0.34 -46.30 -39.44
N PRO A 64 -1.19 -47.07 -40.17
CA PRO A 64 -0.79 -47.75 -41.40
C PRO A 64 -0.23 -46.75 -42.43
N PRO A 65 0.71 -47.15 -43.31
CA PRO A 65 1.35 -46.25 -44.28
C PRO A 65 0.39 -45.42 -45.13
N ALA A 66 -0.82 -45.93 -45.39
CA ALA A 66 -1.87 -45.26 -46.15
C ALA A 66 -2.57 -44.10 -45.39
N LEU A 67 -2.45 -44.03 -44.06
CA LEU A 67 -3.09 -43.04 -43.18
C LEU A 67 -2.08 -42.14 -42.46
N ARG A 68 -0.78 -42.29 -42.73
CA ARG A 68 0.27 -41.44 -42.18
C ARG A 68 0.21 -40.06 -42.83
N PHE A 69 -0.37 -39.10 -42.12
CA PHE A 69 -0.44 -37.71 -42.58
C PHE A 69 0.94 -37.02 -42.57
N ASP A 70 1.81 -37.37 -41.61
CA ASP A 70 3.09 -36.70 -41.35
C ASP A 70 4.18 -37.72 -40.97
N SER A 71 4.84 -38.29 -41.98
CA SER A 71 5.95 -39.25 -41.76
C SER A 71 7.22 -38.55 -41.27
N TYR A 72 8.13 -39.29 -40.64
CA TYR A 72 9.45 -38.77 -40.23
C TYR A 72 10.11 -38.01 -41.39
N PRO A 73 10.48 -36.72 -41.25
CA PRO A 73 10.81 -35.97 -40.03
C PRO A 73 9.70 -35.08 -39.40
N PHE A 74 8.41 -35.36 -39.63
CA PHE A 74 7.27 -34.59 -39.08
C PHE A 74 7.24 -33.11 -39.52
N ILE A 75 7.21 -32.88 -40.84
CA ILE A 75 7.29 -31.52 -41.41
C ILE A 75 6.06 -30.68 -41.03
N PHE A 76 4.86 -31.28 -40.98
CA PHE A 76 3.64 -30.55 -40.65
C PHE A 76 3.62 -30.11 -39.18
N LEU A 77 4.02 -31.00 -38.27
CA LEU A 77 4.16 -30.65 -36.86
C LEU A 77 5.15 -29.51 -36.68
N THR A 78 6.29 -29.57 -37.37
CA THR A 78 7.34 -28.54 -37.30
C THR A 78 6.84 -27.19 -37.85
N LEU A 79 6.15 -27.19 -38.99
CA LEU A 79 5.55 -25.99 -39.57
C LEU A 79 4.48 -25.38 -38.67
N MET A 80 3.68 -26.22 -38.01
CA MET A 80 2.64 -25.74 -37.10
C MET A 80 3.25 -25.13 -35.84
N LEU A 81 4.28 -25.76 -35.25
CA LEU A 81 4.98 -25.22 -34.08
C LEU A 81 5.73 -23.91 -34.40
N SER A 82 6.34 -23.80 -35.58
CA SER A 82 7.01 -22.55 -35.99
C SER A 82 6.02 -21.42 -36.20
N LEU A 83 4.87 -21.71 -36.81
CA LEU A 83 3.77 -20.75 -36.93
C LEU A 83 3.21 -20.34 -35.57
N GLN A 84 3.03 -21.32 -34.66
CA GLN A 84 2.54 -21.07 -33.31
C GLN A 84 3.46 -20.11 -32.54
N ALA A 85 4.77 -20.31 -32.62
CA ALA A 85 5.76 -19.39 -32.02
C ALA A 85 5.70 -17.99 -32.65
N SER A 86 5.58 -17.91 -33.98
CA SER A 86 5.51 -16.65 -34.71
C SER A 86 4.28 -15.80 -34.34
N TYR A 87 3.11 -16.42 -34.19
CA TYR A 87 1.89 -15.72 -33.78
C TYR A 87 1.82 -15.43 -32.27
N ALA A 88 2.53 -16.21 -31.45
CA ALA A 88 2.62 -15.95 -30.01
C ALA A 88 3.34 -14.61 -29.72
N ALA A 89 4.41 -14.29 -30.46
CA ALA A 89 5.18 -13.05 -30.25
C ALA A 89 4.34 -11.75 -30.28
N PRO A 90 3.54 -11.45 -31.33
CA PRO A 90 2.71 -10.24 -31.37
C PRO A 90 1.61 -10.25 -30.31
N LEU A 91 1.01 -11.41 -30.01
CA LEU A 91 0.01 -11.53 -28.93
C LEU A 91 0.62 -11.24 -27.56
N ILE A 92 1.83 -11.72 -27.30
CA ILE A 92 2.57 -11.46 -26.07
C ILE A 92 2.91 -9.97 -25.98
N LEU A 93 3.37 -9.34 -27.07
CA LEU A 93 3.66 -7.91 -27.12
C LEU A 93 2.42 -7.05 -26.81
N LEU A 94 1.26 -7.41 -27.38
CA LEU A 94 -0.03 -6.76 -27.09
C LEU A 94 -0.43 -6.93 -25.61
N ALA A 95 -0.22 -8.13 -25.05
CA ALA A 95 -0.47 -8.38 -23.63
C ALA A 95 0.48 -7.59 -22.73
N GLN A 96 1.76 -7.47 -23.11
CA GLN A 96 2.80 -6.76 -22.36
C GLN A 96 2.59 -5.25 -22.37
N ASN A 97 2.26 -4.62 -23.51
CA ASN A 97 1.99 -3.18 -23.57
C ASN A 97 0.92 -2.76 -22.55
N ARG A 98 -0.12 -3.58 -22.40
CA ARG A 98 -1.22 -3.30 -21.47
C ARG A 98 -0.85 -3.53 -20.00
N GLN A 99 0.05 -4.48 -19.71
CA GLN A 99 0.58 -4.62 -18.35
C GLN A 99 1.43 -3.39 -18.01
N GLY A 100 2.29 -2.94 -18.92
CA GLY A 100 3.09 -1.72 -18.73
C GLY A 100 2.23 -0.47 -18.46
N ASP A 101 1.11 -0.31 -19.16
CA ASP A 101 0.19 0.81 -18.91
C ASP A 101 -0.46 0.75 -17.52
N ARG A 102 -0.89 -0.44 -17.07
CA ARG A 102 -1.42 -0.62 -15.70
C ARG A 102 -0.34 -0.39 -14.66
N ASP A 103 0.83 -0.98 -14.85
CA ASP A 103 1.96 -0.88 -13.92
C ASP A 103 2.38 0.57 -13.75
N ARG A 104 2.32 1.37 -14.83
CA ARG A 104 2.55 2.81 -14.78
C ARG A 104 1.51 3.53 -13.92
N VAL A 105 0.22 3.27 -14.13
CA VAL A 105 -0.86 3.90 -13.33
C VAL A 105 -0.73 3.51 -11.86
N GLN A 106 -0.46 2.23 -11.58
CA GLN A 106 -0.23 1.73 -10.23
C GLN A 106 0.95 2.45 -9.58
N TYR A 107 2.07 2.60 -10.31
CA TYR A 107 3.27 3.29 -9.82
C TYR A 107 3.02 4.77 -9.53
N GLU A 108 2.29 5.48 -10.39
CA GLU A 108 1.93 6.89 -10.17
C GLU A 108 1.02 7.04 -8.93
N GLN A 109 0.07 6.12 -8.72
CA GLN A 109 -0.78 6.10 -7.53
C GLN A 109 -0.01 5.81 -6.25
N ASP A 110 0.88 4.82 -6.27
CA ASP A 110 1.70 4.48 -5.10
C ASP A 110 2.68 5.60 -4.75
N ARG A 111 3.22 6.29 -5.74
CA ARG A 111 4.01 7.50 -5.52
C ARG A 111 3.19 8.59 -4.81
N ALA A 112 2.00 8.91 -5.32
CA ALA A 112 1.12 9.91 -4.71
C ALA A 112 0.67 9.52 -3.29
N ARG A 113 0.45 8.23 -3.03
CA ARG A 113 0.19 7.72 -1.68
C ARG A 113 1.40 7.88 -0.78
N GLY A 114 2.60 7.56 -1.27
CA GLY A 114 3.84 7.73 -0.51
C GLY A 114 4.09 9.18 -0.08
N GLU A 115 3.88 10.14 -0.99
CA GLU A 115 3.98 11.57 -0.68
C GLU A 115 2.99 12.00 0.42
N ARG A 116 1.75 11.49 0.38
CA ARG A 116 0.75 11.72 1.44
C ARG A 116 1.15 11.09 2.78
N THR A 117 1.61 9.84 2.77
CA THR A 117 2.07 9.15 3.99
C THR A 117 3.22 9.90 4.67
N VAL A 118 4.16 10.44 3.89
CA VAL A 118 5.24 11.28 4.44
C VAL A 118 4.67 12.55 5.08
N ALA A 119 3.77 13.26 4.39
CA ALA A 119 3.14 14.46 4.92
C ALA A 119 2.33 14.20 6.20
N ASP A 120 1.56 13.10 6.25
CA ASP A 120 0.78 12.69 7.43
C ASP A 120 1.71 12.37 8.61
N THR A 121 2.83 11.70 8.34
CA THR A 121 3.83 11.37 9.38
C THR A 121 4.49 12.64 9.92
N GLU A 122 4.83 13.61 9.05
CA GLU A 122 5.37 14.90 9.46
C GLU A 122 4.35 15.75 10.24
N TYR A 123 3.08 15.66 9.88
CA TYR A 123 2.00 16.32 10.61
C TYR A 123 1.86 15.72 12.01
N LEU A 124 1.71 14.39 12.11
CA LEU A 124 1.62 13.69 13.39
C LEU A 124 2.85 13.92 14.27
N ALA A 125 4.05 13.95 13.70
CA ALA A 125 5.28 14.25 14.44
C ALA A 125 5.26 15.67 15.04
N ARG A 126 4.77 16.65 14.29
CA ARG A 126 4.60 18.02 14.78
C ARG A 126 3.55 18.10 15.89
N GLU A 127 2.42 17.42 15.74
CA GLU A 127 1.40 17.42 16.79
C GLU A 127 1.85 16.68 18.05
N ILE A 128 2.60 15.59 17.93
CA ILE A 128 3.19 14.92 19.09
C ILE A 128 4.20 15.84 19.79
N ALA A 129 5.01 16.59 19.03
CA ALA A 129 5.93 17.56 19.61
C ALA A 129 5.19 18.68 20.37
N GLY A 130 4.09 19.20 19.79
CA GLY A 130 3.22 20.18 20.44
C GLY A 130 2.55 19.64 21.70
N LEU A 131 1.97 18.43 21.63
CA LEU A 131 1.38 17.74 22.78
C LEU A 131 2.40 17.51 23.90
N ARG A 132 3.62 17.09 23.55
CA ARG A 132 4.70 16.89 24.52
C ARG A 132 5.06 18.20 25.23
N GLN A 133 5.13 19.30 24.50
CA GLN A 133 5.44 20.61 25.08
C GLN A 133 4.33 21.06 26.05
N ALA A 134 3.07 21.00 25.62
CA ALA A 134 1.93 21.34 26.47
C ALA A 134 1.85 20.47 27.74
N LEU A 135 2.11 19.16 27.61
CA LEU A 135 2.21 18.27 28.77
C LEU A 135 3.39 18.63 29.68
N SER A 136 4.54 19.07 29.14
CA SER A 136 5.68 19.48 29.96
C SER A 136 5.40 20.73 30.81
N GLU A 137 4.57 21.64 30.29
CA GLU A 137 4.14 22.84 31.01
C GLU A 137 3.17 22.49 32.15
N VAL A 138 2.17 21.63 31.89
CA VAL A 138 1.16 21.22 32.89
C VAL A 138 1.72 20.19 33.90
N ALA A 139 2.58 19.28 33.47
CA ALA A 139 3.21 18.26 34.30
C ALA A 139 4.60 18.71 34.77
N THR A 140 4.74 19.95 35.22
CA THR A 140 6.00 20.39 35.82
C THR A 140 6.27 19.48 37.03
N ARG A 141 7.49 18.93 37.15
CA ARG A 141 7.90 18.02 38.23
C ARG A 141 7.49 18.54 39.62
N ASP A 142 7.53 19.85 39.79
CA ASP A 142 7.19 20.52 41.03
C ASP A 142 5.69 20.47 41.35
N PHE A 143 4.81 20.55 40.33
CA PHE A 143 3.36 20.40 40.51
C PHE A 143 2.96 18.96 40.85
N LEU A 144 3.50 17.97 40.13
CA LEU A 144 3.29 16.56 40.49
C LEU A 144 3.83 16.25 41.88
N ARG A 145 4.96 16.86 42.26
CA ARG A 145 5.54 16.70 43.59
C ARG A 145 4.68 17.35 44.66
N SER A 146 4.13 18.54 44.42
CA SER A 146 3.25 19.21 45.38
C SER A 146 1.94 18.46 45.57
N GLU A 147 1.31 17.96 44.50
CA GLU A 147 0.08 17.17 44.60
C GLU A 147 0.28 15.82 45.30
N LEU A 148 1.40 15.13 45.03
CA LEU A 148 1.77 13.92 45.76
C LEU A 148 1.99 14.21 47.25
N GLN A 149 2.71 15.29 47.58
CA GLN A 149 2.94 15.67 48.97
C GLN A 149 1.65 16.10 49.68
N GLN A 150 0.78 16.84 48.99
CA GLN A 150 -0.51 17.27 49.51
C GLN A 150 -1.41 16.08 49.82
N THR A 151 -1.52 15.12 48.88
CA THR A 151 -2.29 13.89 49.07
C THR A 151 -1.73 13.03 50.20
N LEU A 152 -0.39 12.89 50.28
CA LEU A 152 0.28 12.17 51.39
C LEU A 152 0.01 12.84 52.73
N LYS A 153 0.11 14.18 52.80
CA LYS A 153 -0.15 14.94 54.02
C LYS A 153 -1.61 14.83 54.47
N GLU A 154 -2.54 14.78 53.53
CA GLU A 154 -3.96 14.55 53.83
C GLU A 154 -4.21 13.13 54.38
N LEU A 155 -3.55 12.11 53.82
CA LEU A 155 -3.63 10.74 54.33
C LEU A 155 -3.04 10.61 55.74
N ASP A 156 -1.89 11.25 55.98
CA ASP A 156 -1.18 11.25 57.26
C ASP A 156 -2.01 11.96 58.34
N ALA A 157 -2.59 13.12 58.03
CA ALA A 157 -3.50 13.83 58.93
C ALA A 157 -4.75 12.99 59.31
N ARG A 158 -5.26 12.15 58.40
CA ARG A 158 -6.35 11.19 58.69
C ARG A 158 -5.88 9.98 59.50
N HIS A 159 -4.58 9.70 59.53
CA HIS A 159 -4.00 8.64 60.36
C HIS A 159 -3.73 9.17 61.77
N ASP A 160 -3.18 10.38 61.89
CA ASP A 160 -2.78 11.01 63.15
C ASP A 160 -4.00 11.48 63.97
N GLY A 161 -5.09 11.90 63.31
CA GLY A 161 -6.38 12.18 63.97
C GLY A 161 -7.04 10.97 64.64
N ARG A 162 -6.48 9.75 64.52
CA ARG A 162 -6.89 8.57 65.29
C ARG A 162 -6.03 8.30 66.53
N HIS A 163 -4.96 9.06 66.76
CA HIS A 163 -4.13 8.99 67.95
C HIS A 163 -4.41 10.16 68.90
N GLU A 164 -5.51 10.10 69.65
CA GLU A 164 -5.72 10.97 70.82
C GLU A 164 -4.73 10.60 71.95
N PRO A 165 -3.90 11.51 72.47
CA PRO A 165 -3.14 11.27 73.68
C PRO A 165 -4.03 11.53 74.90
N HIS A 166 -4.29 10.44 75.62
CA HIS A 166 -4.99 10.37 76.90
C HIS A 166 -4.48 11.44 77.90
N HIS A 167 -5.36 12.40 78.19
CA HIS A 167 -5.52 13.22 79.40
C HIS A 167 -4.46 13.08 80.52
N ARG A 168 -3.79 14.19 80.88
CA ARG A 168 -3.14 14.32 82.19
C ARG A 168 -3.41 15.71 82.81
N VAL A 169 -4.20 15.70 83.89
CA VAL A 169 -4.59 16.84 84.75
C VAL A 169 -3.40 17.25 85.64
N PRO A 170 -3.11 18.55 85.85
CA PRO A 170 -2.11 18.99 86.84
C PRO A 170 -2.73 19.16 88.23
N PRO A 171 -1.98 18.90 89.33
CA PRO A 171 -2.50 19.10 90.68
C PRO A 171 -2.35 20.58 91.10
N GLU A 172 -3.38 21.09 91.76
CA GLU A 172 -3.39 22.42 92.38
C GLU A 172 -2.68 22.44 93.75
N GLY A 173 -2.04 23.58 94.03
CA GLY A 173 -2.04 24.19 95.36
C GLY A 173 -0.84 23.91 96.28
N GLY A 174 -0.28 24.96 96.87
CA GLY A 174 0.58 24.82 98.05
C GLY A 174 1.56 25.96 98.33
N TYR A 175 1.01 27.10 98.79
CA TYR A 175 1.58 28.16 99.62
C TYR A 175 3.04 28.09 100.14
N ALA A 176 3.68 29.26 100.00
CA ALA A 176 4.42 30.02 101.03
C ALA A 176 5.66 29.39 101.70
N SER A 177 6.76 30.15 101.71
CA SER A 177 7.26 30.89 102.90
C SER A 177 8.74 31.22 102.75
N HIS A 178 9.10 32.43 103.22
CA HIS A 178 10.39 32.86 103.83
C HIS A 178 11.71 32.30 103.24
N GLY A 179 12.71 33.10 102.90
CA GLY A 179 13.10 34.41 103.43
C GLY A 179 14.63 34.47 103.43
N LEU A 180 15.14 35.70 103.30
CA LEU A 180 16.54 36.15 103.35
C LEU A 180 17.46 35.77 102.18
#